data_AF-A0A3M1M394-F1
#
_entry.id   AF-A0A3M1M394-F1
#
_cell.length_a   1.000
_cell.length_b   1.000
_cell.length_c   1.000
_cell.angle_alpha   90.00
_cell.angle_beta   90.00
_cell.angle_gamma   90.00
#
_symmetry.space_group_name_H-M   'P 1'
#
loop_
_entity.id
_entity.type
_entity.pdbx_description
1 polymer ?
#
loop_
_entity_poly.entity_id
_entity_poly.type
_entity_poly.pdbx_seq_one_letter_code
_entity_poly.pdbx_strand_id
1 'polypeptide(L)' 'FQLTAGQAAGTWTAADLRQRANSLVLRSTQAALTAAKGAGFVATHPTGRWAREALFFLVWSCPQPVAAANLCELAQIQA' A
#
# COMPACT_ATOMS: atom_id res chain seq x y z
N PHE A 1 -2.47 -1.96 -19.34
CA PHE A 1 -1.68 -1.98 -18.09
C PHE A 1 -0.46 -1.09 -18.31
N GLN A 2 -0.61 0.22 -18.13
CA GLN A 2 0.51 1.17 -18.28
C GLN A 2 1.28 1.21 -16.96
N LEU A 3 2.51 0.71 -16.98
CA LEU A 3 3.49 0.96 -15.93
C LEU A 3 4.10 2.33 -16.21
N THR A 4 3.59 3.37 -15.56
CA THR A 4 4.22 4.71 -15.57
C THR A 4 5.44 4.68 -14.65
N ALA A 5 6.53 4.10 -15.13
CA ALA A 5 7.83 4.23 -14.50
C ALA A 5 8.42 5.60 -14.86
N GLY A 6 8.69 6.42 -13.84
CA GLY A 6 9.58 7.58 -13.93
C GLY A 6 8.89 8.92 -14.12
N GLN A 7 8.38 9.52 -13.03
CA GLN A 7 8.30 10.98 -12.96
C GLN A 7 9.52 11.54 -12.24
N ALA A 8 10.21 12.42 -12.98
CA ALA A 8 11.21 13.45 -12.66
C ALA A 8 11.96 13.35 -11.32
N ALA A 9 13.28 13.56 -11.38
CA ALA A 9 14.15 13.79 -10.23
C ALA A 9 13.81 15.13 -9.53
N GLY A 10 12.66 15.18 -8.88
CA GLY A 10 12.38 16.13 -7.80
C GLY A 10 12.91 15.55 -6.48
N THR A 11 13.32 16.41 -5.55
CA THR A 11 13.67 16.01 -4.19
C THR A 11 12.45 15.38 -3.52
N TRP A 12 12.41 14.06 -3.44
CA TRP A 12 11.40 13.31 -2.69
C TRP A 12 11.52 13.65 -1.20
N THR A 13 10.41 14.02 -0.57
CA THR A 13 10.37 14.11 0.88
C THR A 13 10.24 12.70 1.48
N ALA A 14 10.58 12.57 2.76
CA ALA A 14 10.38 11.33 3.48
C ALA A 14 8.88 10.96 3.62
N ALA A 15 7.97 11.93 3.47
CA ALA A 15 6.52 11.67 3.44
C ALA A 15 6.10 11.07 2.09
N ASP A 16 6.60 11.61 0.98
CA ASP A 16 6.31 11.09 -0.37
C ASP A 16 6.77 9.64 -0.53
N LEU A 17 7.97 9.34 -0.03
CA LEU A 17 8.50 7.98 -0.09
C LEU A 17 7.65 7.01 0.73
N ARG A 18 7.18 7.44 1.92
CA ARG A 18 6.29 6.62 2.76
C ARG A 18 4.95 6.39 2.08
N GLN A 19 4.32 7.42 1.52
CA GLN A 19 3.06 7.27 0.80
C GLN A 19 3.19 6.26 -0.35
N ARG A 20 4.27 6.36 -1.14
CA ARG A 20 4.53 5.44 -2.25
C ARG A 20 4.80 4.01 -1.78
N ALA A 21 5.59 3.85 -0.72
CA ALA A 21 5.87 2.53 -0.14
C ALA A 21 4.58 1.88 0.40
N ASN A 22 3.73 2.66 1.07
CA ASN A 22 2.43 2.21 1.57
C ASN A 22 1.51 1.79 0.43
N SER A 23 1.37 2.63 -0.61
CA SER A 23 0.60 2.29 -1.82
C SER A 23 1.09 0.98 -2.44
N LEU A 24 2.41 0.82 -2.62
CA LEU A 24 2.99 -0.37 -3.22
C LEU A 24 2.69 -1.63 -2.39
N VAL A 25 3.00 -1.62 -1.08
CA VAL A 25 2.83 -2.82 -0.24
C VAL A 25 1.37 -3.21 -0.10
N LEU A 26 0.46 -2.25 0.05
CA LEU A 26 -0.98 -2.53 0.15
C LEU A 26 -1.51 -3.14 -1.15
N ARG A 27 -1.20 -2.53 -2.29
CA ARG A 27 -1.69 -3.01 -3.60
C ARG A 27 -1.08 -4.36 -3.97
N SER A 28 0.21 -4.58 -3.71
CA SER A 28 0.87 -5.86 -3.98
C SER A 28 0.30 -7.00 -3.13
N THR A 29 0.05 -6.76 -1.85
CA THR A 29 -0.51 -7.79 -0.95
C THR A 29 -1.99 -8.05 -1.22
N GLN A 30 -2.76 -7.02 -1.56
CA GLN A 30 -4.14 -7.18 -2.06
C GLN A 30 -4.19 -7.98 -3.36
N ALA A 31 -3.30 -7.69 -4.32
CA ALA A 31 -3.21 -8.45 -5.56
C ALA A 31 -2.84 -9.93 -5.30
N ALA A 32 -1.91 -10.18 -4.38
CA ALA A 32 -1.56 -11.53 -3.97
C ALA A 32 -2.73 -12.26 -3.27
N LEU A 33 -3.51 -11.56 -2.45
CA LEU A 33 -4.72 -12.11 -1.82
C LEU A 33 -5.79 -12.44 -2.86
N THR A 34 -6.00 -11.57 -3.84
CA THR A 34 -6.91 -11.81 -4.98
C THR A 34 -6.51 -13.06 -5.78
N ALA A 35 -5.21 -13.24 -6.03
CA ALA A 35 -4.71 -14.43 -6.72
C ALA A 35 -4.90 -15.72 -5.89
N ALA A 36 -4.70 -15.64 -4.57
CA ALA A 36 -4.90 -16.76 -3.64
C ALA A 36 -6.38 -17.10 -3.39
N LYS A 37 -7.30 -16.19 -3.71
CA LYS A 37 -8.74 -16.33 -3.46
C LYS A 37 -9.00 -16.67 -1.97
N GLY A 38 -10.01 -17.49 -1.69
CA GLY A 38 -10.35 -17.93 -0.33
C GLY A 38 -9.22 -18.66 0.40
N ALA A 39 -8.29 -19.31 -0.32
CA ALA A 39 -7.15 -19.98 0.30
C ALA A 39 -6.23 -19.00 1.05
N GLY A 40 -6.17 -17.74 0.60
CA GLY A 40 -5.41 -16.69 1.26
C GLY A 40 -5.88 -16.34 2.68
N PHE A 41 -7.10 -16.74 3.06
CA PHE A 41 -7.62 -16.58 4.43
C PHE A 41 -7.32 -17.77 5.34
N VAL A 42 -6.81 -18.88 4.81
CA VAL A 42 -6.39 -20.03 5.61
C VAL A 42 -5.06 -19.70 6.28
N ALA A 43 -4.91 -20.08 7.56
CA ALA A 43 -3.74 -19.74 8.37
C ALA A 43 -2.39 -20.21 7.76
N THR A 44 -2.41 -21.27 6.95
CA THR A 44 -1.23 -21.83 6.28
C THR A 44 -0.80 -21.05 5.04
N HIS A 45 -1.66 -20.19 4.48
CA HIS A 45 -1.34 -19.46 3.25
C HIS A 45 -0.67 -18.12 3.57
N PRO A 46 0.50 -17.81 2.96
CA PRO A 46 1.29 -16.65 3.35
C PRO A 46 0.64 -15.31 3.01
N THR A 47 -0.22 -15.26 1.99
CA THR A 47 -0.83 -14.00 1.51
C THR A 47 -1.74 -13.34 2.54
N GLY A 48 -2.46 -14.11 3.36
CA GLY A 48 -3.25 -13.56 4.46
C GLY A 48 -2.39 -12.91 5.53
N ARG A 49 -1.20 -13.48 5.81
CA ARG A 49 -0.22 -12.87 6.72
C ARG A 49 0.31 -11.56 6.13
N TRP A 50 0.72 -11.57 4.86
CA TRP A 50 1.24 -10.38 4.19
C TRP A 50 0.24 -9.23 4.15
N ALA A 51 -1.03 -9.51 3.85
CA ALA A 51 -2.08 -8.48 3.85
C ALA A 51 -2.25 -7.82 5.23
N ARG A 52 -2.19 -8.60 6.31
CA ARG A 52 -2.24 -8.06 7.68
C ARG A 52 -0.99 -7.27 8.05
N GLU A 53 0.19 -7.77 7.70
CA GLU A 53 1.46 -7.08 7.93
C GLU A 53 1.53 -5.76 7.13
N ALA A 54 0.97 -5.70 5.92
CA ALA A 54 0.91 -4.48 5.12
C ALA A 54 0.08 -3.36 5.79
N LEU A 55 -1.00 -3.72 6.50
CA LEU A 55 -1.82 -2.73 7.22
C LEU A 55 -1.07 -2.06 8.37
N PHE A 56 0.01 -2.66 8.89
CA PHE A 56 0.84 -2.04 9.92
C PHE A 56 1.43 -0.69 9.47
N PHE A 57 1.74 -0.54 8.19
CA PHE A 57 2.29 0.69 7.63
C PHE A 57 1.30 1.88 7.61
N LEU A 58 0.01 1.62 7.81
CA LEU A 58 -1.01 2.67 7.95
C LEU A 58 -0.96 3.36 9.32
N VAL A 59 -0.48 2.65 10.35
CA VAL A 59 -0.53 3.10 11.74
C VAL A 59 0.85 3.41 12.31
N TRP A 60 1.90 2.81 11.77
CA TRP A 60 3.24 2.96 12.31
C TRP A 60 3.85 4.32 11.98
N SER A 61 4.07 5.14 13.01
CA SER A 61 4.73 6.46 12.93
C SER A 61 4.20 7.33 11.78
N CYS A 62 2.91 7.22 11.47
CA CYS A 62 2.31 7.81 10.27
C CYS A 62 1.92 9.26 10.55
N PRO A 63 2.63 10.26 9.97
CA PRO A 63 2.24 11.66 10.11
C PRO A 63 0.87 11.88 9.46
N GLN A 64 0.09 12.82 10.00
CA GLN A 64 -1.27 13.11 9.50
C GLN A 64 -1.37 13.27 7.97
N PRO A 65 -0.43 13.94 7.28
CA PRO A 65 -0.45 14.03 5.82
C PRO A 65 -0.35 12.68 5.10
N VAL A 66 0.45 11.74 5.63
CA VAL A 66 0.61 10.40 5.04
C VAL A 66 -0.64 9.56 5.26
N ALA A 67 -1.25 9.65 6.44
CA ALA A 67 -2.50 8.97 6.75
C ALA A 67 -3.65 9.47 5.86
N ALA A 68 -3.78 10.80 5.72
CA ALA A 68 -4.78 11.42 4.85
C ALA A 68 -4.59 10.99 3.39
N ALA A 69 -3.36 11.00 2.88
CA ALA A 69 -3.06 10.58 1.52
C ALA A 69 -3.41 9.10 1.26
N ASN A 70 -3.09 8.21 2.20
CA ASN A 70 -3.47 6.79 2.11
C ASN A 70 -5.01 6.61 2.08
N LEU A 71 -5.76 7.40 2.86
CA LEU A 71 -7.22 7.36 2.89
C LEU A 71 -7.83 7.92 1.60
N CYS A 72 -7.29 9.01 1.06
CA CYS A 72 -7.70 9.56 -0.23
C CYS A 72 -7.43 8.54 -1.35
N GLU A 73 -6.28 7.88 -1.34
CA GLU A 73 -5.98 6.79 -2.28
C GLU A 73 -6.98 5.63 -2.14
N LEU A 74 -7.30 5.18 -0.91
CA LEU A 74 -8.29 4.13 -0.68
C LEU A 74 -9.68 4.51 -1.20
N ALA A 75 -10.10 5.75 -0.96
CA ALA A 75 -11.39 6.27 -1.40
C ALA A 75 -11.42 6.66 -2.89
N GLN A 76 -10.29 6.59 -3.60
CA GLN A 76 -10.14 7.04 -4.98
C GLN A 76 -10.56 8.52 -5.17
N ILE A 77 -10.24 9.36 -4.19
CA ILE A 77 -10.47 10.80 -4.21
C ILE A 77 -9.13 11.55 -4.21
N GLN A 78 -9.14 12.80 -4.65
CA GLN A 78 -7.94 13.64 -4.64
C GLN A 78 -7.61 14.07 -3.21
N ALA A 79 -6.33 13.98 -2.84
CA ALA A 79 -5.81 14.44 -1.55
C ALA A 79 -5.65 15.96 -1.51
#